data_AF-A0A6N9TDT9-F1
#
_entry.id   AF-A0A6N9TDT9-F1
#
_cell.length_a   1.000
_cell.length_b   1.000
_cell.length_c   1.000
_cell.angle_alpha   90.00
_cell.angle_beta   90.00
_cell.angle_gamma   90.00
#
_symmetry.space_group_name_H-M   'P 1'
#
loop_
_entity.id
_entity.type
_entity.pdbx_description
1 polymer ?
#
loop_
_entity_poly.entity_id
_entity_poly.type
_entity_poly.pdbx_seq_one_letter_code
_entity_poly.pdbx_strand_id
1 'polypeptide(L)'
;MDEQTNTIVGLIFGVIMIIVTWITISKREQQLDEPDDDSVVYLEQLTATSTLQNGGKYLLRIVRQSGNLQKDDQVFDSSDAAIKVAISTFKRAKIEYAVITKNTNVEFFFRRPYHHHGGKSEGKKVGSVEIYKIE
;
A
#
# COMPACT_ATOMS: atom_id res chain seq x y z
N MET A 1 -5.62 -9.16 44.97
CA MET A 1 -5.95 -9.38 43.55
C MET A 1 -6.46 -10.79 43.49
N ASP A 2 -7.77 -10.91 43.31
CA ASP A 2 -8.48 -12.12 43.67
C ASP A 2 -8.35 -13.17 42.55
N GLU A 3 -8.47 -14.45 42.89
CA GLU A 3 -8.26 -15.57 41.95
C GLU A 3 -9.14 -15.45 40.70
N GLN A 4 -10.34 -14.88 40.85
CA GLN A 4 -11.25 -14.57 39.73
C GLN A 4 -10.70 -13.45 38.82
N THR A 5 -10.07 -12.42 39.37
CA THR A 5 -9.46 -11.33 38.59
C THR A 5 -8.30 -11.85 37.74
N ASN A 6 -7.47 -12.74 38.28
CA ASN A 6 -6.36 -13.34 37.53
C ASN A 6 -6.86 -14.23 36.39
N THR A 7 -7.95 -14.96 36.62
CA THR A 7 -8.58 -15.83 35.62
C THR A 7 -9.17 -15.01 34.46
N ILE A 8 -9.85 -13.90 34.76
CA ILE A 8 -10.42 -13.01 33.74
C ILE A 8 -9.32 -12.32 32.92
N VAL A 9 -8.26 -11.83 33.57
CA VAL A 9 -7.12 -11.20 32.89
C VAL A 9 -6.39 -12.20 31.98
N GLY A 10 -6.22 -13.45 32.43
CA GLY A 10 -5.63 -14.51 31.64
C GLY A 10 -6.44 -14.86 30.39
N LEU A 11 -7.77 -14.91 30.50
CA LEU A 11 -8.66 -15.16 29.35
C LEU A 11 -8.62 -14.01 28.33
N ILE A 12 -8.61 -12.76 28.79
CA ILE A 12 -8.51 -11.59 27.90
C ILE A 12 -7.18 -11.61 27.14
N PHE A 13 -6.06 -11.90 27.81
CA PHE A 13 -4.75 -12.03 27.16
C PHE A 13 -4.71 -13.19 26.15
N GLY A 14 -5.32 -14.33 26.50
CA GLY A 14 -5.40 -15.49 25.61
C GLY A 14 -6.14 -15.17 24.31
N VAL A 15 -7.27 -14.46 24.38
CA VAL A 15 -8.05 -14.06 23.21
C VAL A 15 -7.27 -13.07 22.33
N ILE A 16 -6.59 -12.09 22.93
CA ILE A 16 -5.75 -11.14 22.21
C ILE A 16 -4.61 -11.86 21.48
N MET A 17 -3.95 -12.80 22.15
CA MET A 17 -2.87 -13.59 21.54
C MET A 17 -3.37 -14.45 20.37
N ILE A 18 -4.57 -15.01 20.44
CA ILE A 18 -5.17 -15.77 19.32
C ILE A 18 -5.44 -14.85 18.13
N ILE A 19 -5.99 -13.66 18.36
CA ILE A 19 -6.25 -12.67 17.30
C ILE A 19 -4.94 -12.22 16.64
N VAL A 20 -3.91 -11.90 17.43
CA VAL A 20 -2.59 -11.51 16.93
C VAL A 20 -1.94 -12.65 16.14
N THR A 21 -2.02 -13.87 16.65
CA THR A 21 -1.46 -15.07 15.99
C THR A 21 -2.16 -15.32 14.65
N TRP A 22 -3.48 -15.21 14.59
CA TRP A 22 -4.25 -15.30 13.34
C TRP A 22 -3.86 -14.23 12.32
N ILE A 23 -3.67 -12.98 12.76
CA ILE A 23 -3.20 -11.89 11.89
C ILE A 23 -1.80 -12.22 11.33
N THR A 24 -0.89 -12.72 12.16
CA THR A 24 0.47 -13.08 11.70
C THR A 24 0.50 -14.31 10.79
N ILE A 25 -0.33 -15.32 11.04
CA ILE A 25 -0.40 -16.54 10.21
C ILE A 25 -1.07 -16.24 8.86
N SER A 26 -2.12 -15.40 8.85
CA SER A 26 -2.74 -14.96 7.59
C SER A 26 -1.77 -14.17 6.71
N LYS A 27 -0.82 -13.44 7.30
CA LYS A 27 0.29 -12.81 6.58
C LYS A 27 1.29 -13.83 6.02
N ARG A 28 1.52 -14.97 6.70
CA ARG A 28 2.49 -16.00 6.28
C ARG A 28 1.99 -16.90 5.15
N GLU A 29 0.71 -17.25 5.11
CA GLU A 29 0.15 -18.03 3.98
C GLU A 29 0.17 -17.24 2.66
N GLN A 30 0.23 -15.91 2.73
CA GLN A 30 0.38 -15.01 1.58
C GLN A 30 1.84 -14.76 1.16
N GLN A 31 2.82 -15.19 1.96
CA GLN A 31 4.27 -14.96 1.73
C GLN A 31 4.97 -16.11 0.99
N LEU A 32 4.22 -17.07 0.44
CA LEU A 32 4.81 -18.28 -0.16
C LEU A 32 5.40 -18.08 -1.58
N ASP A 33 5.25 -16.91 -2.22
CA ASP A 33 5.78 -16.68 -3.57
C ASP A 33 6.97 -15.68 -3.67
N GLU A 34 7.18 -14.76 -2.71
CA GLU A 34 8.37 -13.88 -2.69
C GLU A 34 8.80 -13.61 -1.22
N PRO A 35 9.94 -14.17 -0.75
CA PRO A 35 10.27 -14.24 0.68
C PRO A 35 10.94 -12.99 1.26
N ASP A 36 11.01 -11.86 0.54
CA ASP A 36 11.82 -10.72 0.99
C ASP A 36 11.34 -9.36 0.44
N ASP A 37 10.10 -8.98 0.76
CA ASP A 37 9.66 -7.61 0.48
C ASP A 37 8.97 -6.95 1.68
N ASP A 38 9.79 -6.43 2.60
CA ASP A 38 9.37 -5.55 3.71
C ASP A 38 8.74 -4.23 3.24
N SER A 39 8.58 -4.01 1.92
CA SER A 39 8.01 -2.80 1.33
C SER A 39 6.48 -2.84 1.18
N VAL A 40 5.80 -3.91 1.62
CA VAL A 40 4.33 -3.96 1.63
C VAL A 40 3.80 -3.07 2.75
N VAL A 41 3.14 -1.97 2.37
CA VAL A 41 2.53 -1.01 3.29
C VAL A 41 1.03 -0.89 3.05
N TYR A 42 0.30 -0.49 4.10
CA TYR A 42 -1.09 -0.06 3.94
C TYR A 42 -1.13 1.26 3.17
N LEU A 43 -2.19 1.49 2.38
CA LEU A 43 -2.31 2.74 1.62
C LEU A 43 -2.26 3.99 2.50
N GLU A 44 -2.80 3.92 3.70
CA GLU A 44 -2.81 5.00 4.69
C GLU A 44 -1.40 5.38 5.16
N GLN A 45 -0.45 4.45 5.06
CA GLN A 45 0.95 4.68 5.45
C GLN A 45 1.76 5.36 4.35
N LEU A 46 1.32 5.32 3.09
CA LEU A 46 2.09 5.85 1.95
C LEU A 46 2.47 7.32 2.11
N THR A 47 1.59 8.15 2.67
CA THR A 47 1.89 9.56 2.94
C THR A 47 3.03 9.72 3.95
N ALA A 48 3.04 8.90 5.00
CA ALA A 48 4.06 8.95 6.04
C ALA A 48 5.39 8.30 5.59
N THR A 49 5.35 7.32 4.69
CA THR A 49 6.53 6.61 4.20
C THR A 49 7.25 7.35 3.07
N SER A 50 6.55 8.22 2.34
CA SER A 50 7.13 8.98 1.22
C SER A 50 8.31 9.85 1.67
N THR A 51 9.45 9.72 0.98
CA THR A 51 10.63 10.58 1.17
C THR A 51 10.69 11.76 0.21
N LEU A 52 9.64 11.99 -0.58
CA LEU A 52 9.59 13.12 -1.53
C LEU A 52 9.87 14.43 -0.81
N GLN A 53 10.83 15.19 -1.34
CA GLN A 53 11.20 16.48 -0.79
C GLN A 53 10.07 17.49 -1.01
N ASN A 54 9.57 18.07 0.06
CA ASN A 54 8.54 19.11 0.04
C ASN A 54 8.87 20.31 -0.87
N GLY A 55 7.81 20.98 -1.33
CA GLY A 55 7.86 22.15 -2.21
C GLY A 55 8.05 21.77 -3.69
N GLY A 56 7.65 22.68 -4.58
CA GLY A 56 7.71 22.48 -6.02
C GLY A 56 6.50 21.75 -6.60
N LYS A 57 6.66 21.19 -7.80
CA LYS A 57 5.57 20.51 -8.53
C LYS A 57 5.83 19.02 -8.67
N TYR A 58 4.75 18.26 -8.71
CA TYR A 58 4.76 16.81 -8.73
C TYR A 58 3.90 16.29 -9.88
N LEU A 59 4.48 15.45 -10.73
CA LEU A 59 3.79 14.72 -11.76
C LEU A 59 3.32 13.38 -11.19
N LEU A 60 2.01 13.15 -11.20
CA LEU A 60 1.37 11.88 -10.88
C LEU A 60 1.04 11.14 -12.17
N ARG A 61 1.59 9.94 -12.29
CA ARG A 61 1.29 8.99 -13.35
C ARG A 61 0.66 7.74 -12.77
N ILE A 62 -0.48 7.35 -13.33
CA ILE A 62 -1.19 6.12 -12.94
C ILE A 62 -1.15 5.14 -14.09
N VAL A 63 -0.53 3.99 -13.87
CA VAL A 63 -0.25 2.99 -14.90
C VAL A 63 -1.13 1.77 -14.68
N ARG A 64 -1.65 1.21 -15.76
CA ARG A 64 -2.43 -0.02 -15.76
C ARG A 64 -1.53 -1.25 -15.64
N GLN A 65 -2.10 -2.40 -15.31
CA GLN A 65 -1.36 -3.67 -15.32
C GLN A 65 -0.79 -4.05 -16.70
N SER A 66 -1.32 -3.49 -17.79
CA SER A 66 -0.75 -3.63 -19.13
C SER A 66 0.46 -2.74 -19.42
N GLY A 67 0.84 -1.84 -18.50
CA GLY A 67 1.89 -0.84 -18.70
C GLY A 67 1.44 0.45 -19.38
N ASN A 68 0.18 0.53 -19.84
CA ASN A 68 -0.36 1.76 -20.42
C ASN A 68 -0.82 2.75 -19.35
N LEU A 69 -0.79 4.05 -19.66
CA LEU A 69 -1.41 5.08 -18.83
C LEU A 69 -2.90 4.77 -18.59
N GLN A 70 -3.34 4.88 -17.34
CA GLN A 70 -4.75 4.74 -17.00
C GLN A 70 -5.54 5.97 -17.42
N LYS A 71 -4.95 7.14 -17.19
CA LYS A 71 -5.41 8.51 -17.48
C LYS A 71 -4.18 9.36 -17.80
N ASP A 72 -4.43 10.56 -18.33
CA ASP A 72 -3.37 11.55 -18.55
C ASP A 72 -2.68 11.91 -17.23
N ASP A 73 -1.39 12.22 -17.34
CA ASP A 73 -0.58 12.63 -16.21
C ASP A 73 -1.18 13.90 -15.57
N GLN A 74 -1.18 13.93 -14.23
CA GLN A 74 -1.71 15.05 -13.45
C GLN A 74 -0.58 15.75 -12.72
N VAL A 75 -0.62 17.09 -12.68
CA VAL A 75 0.37 17.89 -11.96
C VAL A 75 -0.24 18.44 -10.68
N PHE A 76 0.52 18.37 -9.58
CA PHE A 76 0.13 18.85 -8.27
C PHE A 76 1.20 19.77 -7.69
N ASP A 77 0.78 20.77 -6.91
CA ASP A 77 1.70 21.67 -6.19
C ASP A 77 2.16 21.11 -4.83
N SER A 78 1.79 19.86 -4.52
CA SER A 78 2.09 19.19 -3.27
C SER A 78 2.21 17.68 -3.46
N SER A 79 3.25 17.09 -2.87
CA SER A 79 3.44 15.65 -2.77
C SER A 79 2.24 14.96 -2.11
N ASP A 80 1.74 15.52 -1.01
CA ASP A 80 0.58 14.99 -0.28
C ASP A 80 -0.68 14.94 -1.15
N ALA A 81 -0.89 15.95 -2.00
CA ALA A 81 -2.03 15.98 -2.90
C ALA A 81 -1.94 14.87 -3.95
N ALA A 82 -0.76 14.69 -4.56
CA ALA A 82 -0.50 13.61 -5.50
C ALA A 82 -0.71 12.22 -4.86
N ILE A 83 -0.14 12.01 -3.66
CA ILE A 83 -0.27 10.74 -2.92
C ILE A 83 -1.73 10.48 -2.54
N LYS A 84 -2.50 11.48 -2.08
CA LYS A 84 -3.93 11.32 -1.76
C LYS A 84 -4.77 10.90 -2.98
N VAL A 85 -4.50 11.47 -4.15
CA VAL A 85 -5.20 11.07 -5.40
C VAL A 85 -4.83 9.64 -5.80
N ALA A 86 -3.56 9.27 -5.64
CA ALA A 86 -3.12 7.90 -5.89
C ALA A 86 -3.77 6.89 -4.94
N ILE A 87 -3.81 7.18 -3.63
CA ILE A 87 -4.51 6.38 -2.62
C ILE A 87 -5.99 6.24 -2.97
N SER A 88 -6.67 7.35 -3.30
CA SER A 88 -8.08 7.34 -3.70
C SER A 88 -8.31 6.43 -4.91
N THR A 89 -7.38 6.43 -5.86
CA THR A 89 -7.46 5.58 -7.06
C THR A 89 -7.32 4.10 -6.71
N PHE A 90 -6.38 3.73 -5.85
CA PHE A 90 -6.21 2.35 -5.39
C PHE A 90 -7.42 1.89 -4.54
N LYS A 91 -7.96 2.74 -3.66
CA LYS A 91 -9.16 2.44 -2.87
C LYS A 91 -10.39 2.19 -3.75
N ARG A 92 -10.59 2.99 -4.80
CA ARG A 92 -11.67 2.73 -5.79
C ARG A 92 -11.51 1.39 -6.51
N ALA A 93 -10.27 0.95 -6.69
CA ALA A 93 -9.95 -0.37 -7.24
C ALA A 93 -10.00 -1.50 -6.19
N LYS A 94 -10.42 -1.21 -4.94
CA LYS A 94 -10.46 -2.16 -3.80
C LYS A 94 -9.10 -2.79 -3.49
N ILE A 95 -8.05 -1.98 -3.60
CA ILE A 95 -6.69 -2.35 -3.20
C ILE A 95 -6.43 -1.67 -1.85
N GLU A 96 -5.98 -2.42 -0.86
CA GLU A 96 -5.72 -1.92 0.51
C GLU A 96 -4.22 -1.83 0.83
N TYR A 97 -3.40 -2.52 0.04
CA TYR A 97 -1.96 -2.66 0.24
C TYR A 97 -1.21 -2.23 -1.02
N ALA A 98 -0.04 -1.65 -0.84
CA ALA A 98 0.87 -1.29 -1.92
C ALA A 98 2.29 -1.74 -1.58
N VAL A 99 3.05 -2.07 -2.63
CA VAL A 99 4.46 -2.43 -2.56
C VAL A 99 5.26 -1.24 -3.06
N ILE A 100 6.10 -0.66 -2.22
CA ILE A 100 6.92 0.49 -2.58
C ILE A 100 8.12 -0.01 -3.39
N THR A 101 8.19 0.39 -4.67
CA THR A 101 9.25 -0.04 -5.57
C THR A 101 10.38 0.97 -5.69
N LYS A 102 10.11 2.25 -5.41
CA LYS A 102 11.11 3.32 -5.40
C LYS A 102 10.68 4.41 -4.43
N ASN A 103 11.60 4.84 -3.56
CA ASN A 103 11.35 5.92 -2.62
C ASN A 103 12.61 6.76 -2.45
N THR A 104 12.63 7.91 -3.09
CA THR A 104 13.74 8.86 -3.07
C THR A 104 13.19 10.26 -2.78
N ASN A 105 14.07 11.26 -2.76
CA ASN A 105 13.67 12.66 -2.60
C ASN A 105 12.95 13.24 -3.82
N VAL A 106 13.02 12.61 -4.99
CA VAL A 106 12.44 13.09 -6.26
C VAL A 106 11.47 12.11 -6.91
N GLU A 107 11.48 10.85 -6.50
CA GLU A 107 10.65 9.80 -7.09
C GLU A 107 10.03 8.93 -6.00
N PHE A 108 8.73 8.69 -6.09
CA PHE A 108 8.01 7.79 -5.21
C PHE A 108 7.05 6.90 -6.00
N PHE A 109 7.41 5.62 -6.14
CA PHE A 109 6.71 4.65 -6.95
C PHE A 109 6.22 3.51 -6.08
N PHE A 110 4.99 3.07 -6.36
CA PHE A 110 4.42 1.91 -5.71
C PHE A 110 3.47 1.18 -6.63
N ARG A 111 3.35 -0.12 -6.42
CA ARG A 111 2.50 -1.01 -7.22
C ARG A 111 1.56 -1.80 -6.32
N ARG A 112 0.53 -2.37 -6.93
CA ARG A 112 -0.27 -3.39 -6.24
C ARG A 112 0.57 -4.65 -5.99
N PRO A 113 0.37 -5.35 -4.86
CA PRO A 113 1.17 -6.53 -4.50
C PRO A 113 0.94 -7.72 -5.43
N TYR A 114 -0.30 -8.03 -5.75
CA TYR A 114 -0.62 -9.24 -6.53
C TYR A 114 -1.12 -8.91 -7.93
N HIS A 115 -0.58 -9.61 -8.92
CA HIS A 115 -1.20 -9.76 -10.23
C HIS A 115 -2.33 -10.79 -10.12
N HIS A 116 -3.50 -10.53 -10.72
CA HIS A 116 -4.63 -11.45 -10.59
C HIS A 116 -4.75 -12.21 -11.89
N HIS A 117 -3.94 -13.26 -12.08
CA HIS A 117 -3.94 -14.05 -13.31
C HIS A 117 -5.35 -14.40 -13.78
N GLY A 118 -5.85 -13.73 -14.83
CA GLY A 118 -7.10 -14.12 -15.46
C GLY A 118 -7.88 -12.99 -16.13
N GLY A 119 -7.82 -12.98 -17.46
CA GLY A 119 -8.85 -12.42 -18.33
C GLY A 119 -8.42 -11.19 -19.13
N LYS A 120 -9.02 -11.02 -20.33
CA LYS A 120 -8.79 -9.88 -21.24
C LYS A 120 -8.98 -8.49 -20.61
N SER A 121 -9.63 -8.41 -19.44
CA SER A 121 -9.88 -7.18 -18.68
C SER A 121 -8.81 -6.87 -17.62
N GLU A 122 -7.92 -7.81 -17.30
CA GLU A 122 -6.90 -7.64 -16.25
C GLU A 122 -5.94 -6.48 -16.58
N GLY A 123 -5.44 -6.43 -17.81
CA GLY A 123 -4.55 -5.37 -18.27
C GLY A 123 -5.14 -3.94 -18.22
N LYS A 124 -6.46 -3.79 -18.04
CA LYS A 124 -7.12 -2.48 -17.89
C LYS A 124 -7.15 -1.97 -16.44
N LYS A 125 -6.90 -2.84 -15.46
CA LYS A 125 -6.90 -2.50 -14.04
C LYS A 125 -5.69 -1.64 -13.69
N VAL A 126 -5.77 -0.90 -12.59
CA VAL A 126 -4.64 -0.16 -12.01
C VAL A 126 -3.54 -1.15 -11.62
N GLY A 127 -2.30 -0.86 -12.01
CA GLY A 127 -1.12 -1.66 -11.73
C GLY A 127 -0.16 -0.93 -10.79
N SER A 128 0.25 0.28 -11.16
CA SER A 128 1.21 1.07 -10.40
C SER A 128 0.91 2.56 -10.45
N VAL A 129 1.54 3.27 -9.54
CA VAL A 129 1.60 4.73 -9.47
C VAL A 129 3.05 5.14 -9.46
N GLU A 130 3.35 6.19 -10.20
CA GLU A 130 4.64 6.84 -10.22
C GLU A 130 4.44 8.33 -9.92
N ILE A 131 5.13 8.84 -8.91
CA ILE A 131 5.14 10.25 -8.57
C ILE A 131 6.55 10.78 -8.77
N TYR A 132 6.69 11.84 -9.57
CA TYR A 132 7.94 12.51 -9.86
C TYR A 132 7.88 13.94 -9.38
N LYS A 133 8.92 14.41 -8.70
CA LYS A 133 9.16 15.83 -8.51
C LYS A 133 9.75 16.40 -9.81
N ILE A 134 9.10 17.44 -10.34
CA ILE A 134 9.47 18.05 -11.64
C ILE A 134 9.96 19.49 -11.51
N GLU A 135 9.71 20.13 -10.36
CA GLU A 135 10.20 21.47 -10.00
C GLU A 135 10.56 21.50 -8.51
#